data_AF-A0AAJ5C9F1-F1
#
_entry.id   AF-A0AAJ5C9F1-F1
#
_cell.length_a   1.000
_cell.length_b   1.000
_cell.length_c   1.000
_cell.angle_alpha   90.00
_cell.angle_beta   90.00
_cell.angle_gamma   90.00
#
_symmetry.space_group_name_H-M   'P 1'
#
loop_
_entity.id
_entity.type
_entity.pdbx_description
1 polymer ?
#
loop_
_entity_poly.entity_id
_entity_poly.type
_entity_poly.pdbx_seq_one_letter_code
_entity_poly.pdbx_strand_id
1 'polypeptide(L)' 'MSELAEAGASRISAGSSIAEAAYGLVRRAARELLEKGTTTTLEGGFEYATLNALLLAEPA' A
#
# COMPACT_ATOMS: atom_id res chain seq x y z
N MET A 1 13.69 -1.66 -18.84
CA MET A 1 14.76 -1.35 -17.87
C MET A 1 14.32 -0.13 -17.07
N SER A 2 14.62 0.01 -15.78
CA SER A 2 14.34 1.27 -15.06
C SER A 2 15.48 2.26 -15.28
N GLU A 3 15.19 3.57 -15.28
CA GLU A 3 16.19 4.63 -15.42
C GLU A 3 17.34 4.50 -14.40
N LEU A 4 17.03 4.06 -13.18
CA LEU A 4 18.04 3.80 -12.15
C LEU A 4 18.96 2.61 -12.48
N ALA A 5 18.42 1.56 -13.12
CA ALA A 5 19.24 0.43 -13.56
C ALA A 5 20.16 0.83 -14.72
N GLU A 6 19.69 1.68 -15.65
CA GLU A 6 20.50 2.24 -16.73
C GLU A 6 21.60 3.18 -16.21
N ALA A 7 21.32 3.90 -15.12
CA ALA A 7 22.30 4.72 -14.41
C ALA A 7 23.31 3.91 -13.56
N GLY A 8 23.22 2.56 -13.54
CA GLY A 8 24.16 1.67 -12.85
C GLY A 8 23.85 1.40 -11.38
N ALA A 9 22.63 1.69 -10.90
CA ALA A 9 22.25 1.39 -9.52
C ALA A 9 22.15 -0.13 -9.29
N SER A 10 22.90 -0.63 -8.31
CA SER A 10 22.89 -2.05 -7.91
C SER A 10 21.81 -2.38 -6.87
N ARG A 11 21.30 -1.39 -6.15
CA ARG A 11 20.22 -1.52 -5.17
C ARG A 11 19.44 -0.22 -5.05
N ILE A 12 18.12 -0.36 -4.92
CA ILE A 12 17.19 0.76 -4.69
C ILE A 12 16.45 0.47 -3.38
N SER A 13 16.40 1.45 -2.48
CA SER A 13 15.68 1.35 -1.21
C SER A 13 14.52 2.33 -1.20
N ALA A 14 13.35 1.87 -0.76
CA ALA A 14 12.19 2.74 -0.55
C ALA A 14 12.24 3.48 0.80
N GLY A 15 13.12 3.10 1.73
CA GLY A 15 13.12 3.65 3.09
C GLY A 15 11.74 3.50 3.74
N SER A 16 11.24 4.56 4.37
CA SER A 16 9.90 4.64 4.98
C SER A 16 8.76 4.94 4.01
N SER A 17 9.04 5.24 2.72
CA SER A 17 8.05 5.81 1.79
C SER A 17 6.80 4.93 1.61
N ILE A 18 6.93 3.60 1.63
CA ILE A 18 5.79 2.69 1.53
C ILE A 18 4.89 2.81 2.76
N ALA A 19 5.48 2.88 3.96
CA ALA A 19 4.72 3.05 5.20
C ALA A 19 4.03 4.42 5.23
N GLU A 20 4.73 5.49 4.83
CA GLU A 20 4.16 6.83 4.73
C GLU A 20 2.98 6.88 3.76
N ALA A 21 3.08 6.23 2.60
CA ALA A 21 1.99 6.12 1.64
C ALA A 21 0.76 5.39 2.23
N ALA A 22 1.00 4.29 2.94
CA ALA A 22 -0.06 3.53 3.62
C ALA A 22 -0.76 4.39 4.69
N TYR A 23 -0.01 5.08 5.55
CA TYR A 23 -0.60 5.99 6.54
C TYR A 23 -1.31 7.20 5.89
N GLY A 24 -0.81 7.68 4.76
CA GLY A 24 -1.49 8.70 3.96
C GLY A 24 -2.88 8.26 3.49
N LEU A 25 -3.02 7.00 3.04
CA LEU A 25 -4.31 6.40 2.70
C LEU A 25 -5.22 6.29 3.92
N VAL A 26 -4.72 5.75 5.04
CA VAL A 26 -5.47 5.62 6.29
C VAL A 26 -6.01 6.97 6.77
N ARG A 27 -5.18 8.02 6.74
CA ARG A 27 -5.60 9.38 7.12
C ARG A 27 -6.75 9.89 6.26
N ARG A 28 -6.74 9.65 4.94
CA ARG A 28 -7.84 10.07 4.05
C ARG A 28 -9.11 9.27 4.30
N ALA A 29 -9.00 7.95 4.41
CA ALA A 29 -10.14 7.08 4.68
C ALA A 29 -10.80 7.39 6.04
N ALA A 30 -10.00 7.60 7.08
CA ALA A 30 -10.52 7.96 8.41
C ALA A 30 -11.27 9.30 8.39
N ARG A 31 -10.77 10.29 7.63
CA ARG A 31 -11.46 11.57 7.45
C ARG A 31 -12.76 11.42 6.69
N GLU A 32 -12.76 10.69 5.59
CA GLU A 32 -13.97 10.41 4.83
C GLU A 32 -15.05 9.75 5.70
N LEU A 33 -14.66 8.71 6.45
CA LEU A 33 -15.59 8.01 7.33
C LEU A 33 -16.17 8.94 8.41
N LEU A 34 -15.33 9.77 9.04
CA LEU A 34 -15.75 10.69 10.09
C LEU A 34 -16.62 11.84 9.57
N GLU A 35 -16.24 12.43 8.44
CA GLU A 35 -16.85 13.66 7.92
C GLU A 35 -18.06 13.36 7.02
N LYS A 36 -18.08 12.21 6.33
CA LYS A 36 -19.07 11.88 5.30
C LYS A 36 -19.82 10.57 5.55
N GLY A 37 -19.32 9.69 6.42
CA GLY A 37 -19.92 8.38 6.66
C GLY A 37 -19.78 7.41 5.47
N THR A 38 -18.81 7.65 4.57
CA THR A 38 -18.56 6.83 3.37
C THR A 38 -17.16 6.21 3.40
N THR A 39 -16.92 5.21 2.55
CA THR A 39 -15.65 4.44 2.49
C THR A 39 -15.07 4.32 1.08
N THR A 40 -15.38 5.27 0.19
CA THR A 40 -14.94 5.24 -1.22
C THR A 40 -13.42 5.28 -1.38
N THR A 41 -12.71 5.91 -0.44
CA THR A 41 -11.23 5.93 -0.42
C THR A 41 -10.62 4.53 -0.30
N LEU A 42 -11.38 3.54 0.19
CA LEU A 42 -10.92 2.15 0.33
C LEU A 42 -11.19 1.30 -0.92
N GLU A 43 -11.89 1.82 -1.92
CA GLU A 43 -12.14 1.10 -3.18
C GLU A 43 -10.83 0.71 -3.88
N GLY A 44 -10.80 -0.48 -4.46
CA GLY A 44 -9.61 -1.04 -5.10
C GLY A 44 -8.56 -1.60 -4.12
N GLY A 45 -8.83 -1.59 -2.81
CA GLY A 45 -8.05 -2.32 -1.82
C GLY A 45 -8.15 -3.84 -1.96
N PHE A 46 -7.36 -4.58 -1.17
CA PHE A 46 -7.46 -6.04 -1.14
C PHE A 46 -8.81 -6.48 -0.57
N GLU A 47 -9.44 -7.44 -1.25
CA GLU A 47 -10.54 -8.20 -0.68
C GLU A 47 -10.07 -8.98 0.55
N TYR A 48 -10.94 -9.09 1.55
CA TYR A 48 -10.63 -9.73 2.82
C TYR A 48 -10.10 -11.17 2.66
N ALA A 49 -10.74 -11.95 1.77
CA ALA A 49 -10.32 -13.32 1.47
C ALA A 49 -8.93 -13.37 0.83
N THR A 50 -8.63 -12.45 -0.09
CA THR A 50 -7.32 -12.35 -0.75
C THR A 50 -6.22 -12.01 0.25
N LEU A 51 -6.48 -11.03 1.14
CA LEU A 51 -5.51 -10.64 2.15
C LEU A 51 -5.22 -11.78 3.13
N ASN A 52 -6.25 -12.50 3.58
CA ASN A 52 -6.08 -13.66 4.46
C ASN A 52 -5.28 -14.78 3.79
N ALA A 53 -5.55 -15.07 2.51
CA ALA A 53 -4.79 -16.09 1.77
C ALA A 53 -3.30 -15.75 1.71
N LEU A 54 -2.95 -14.47 1.47
CA LEU A 54 -1.56 -14.00 1.47
C LEU A 54 -0.89 -14.12 2.83
N LEU A 55 -1.60 -13.77 3.91
CA LEU A 55 -1.04 -13.78 5.27
C LEU A 55 -0.93 -15.19 5.89
N LEU A 56 -1.73 -16.14 5.41
CA LEU A 56 -1.72 -17.53 5.87
C LEU A 56 -0.88 -18.45 4.97
N ALA A 57 -0.41 -17.97 3.82
CA ALA A 57 0.47 -18.75 2.96
C ALA A 57 1.78 -19.06 3.70
N GLU A 58 2.20 -20.33 3.70
CA GLU A 58 3.53 -20.68 4.19
C GLU A 58 4.60 -20.10 3.25
N PRO A 59 5.68 -19.52 3.79
CA PRO A 59 6.76 -19.00 2.97
C PRO A 59 7.38 -20.12 2.15
N ALA A 60 7.57 -19.86 0.85
CA ALA A 60 8.25 -20.75 -0.08
C ALA A 60 9.76 -20.88 0.24
#